data_AF-A0A933RDX5-F1
#
_entry.id   AF-A0A933RDX5-F1
#
_cell.length_a   1.000
_cell.length_b   1.000
_cell.length_c   1.000
_cell.angle_alpha   90.00
_cell.angle_beta   90.00
_cell.angle_gamma   90.00
#
_symmetry.space_group_name_H-M   'P 1'
#
loop_
_entity.id
_entity.type
_entity.pdbx_description
1 polymer ?
#
loop_
_entity_poly.entity_id
_entity_poly.type
_entity_poly.pdbx_seq_one_letter_code
_entity_poly.pdbx_strand_id
1 'polypeptide(L)'
;MALIGITRRGSYVRIDGRALVVRMSWAFRARVPLGSVTGAAPDTRRVWGWGAHGWRGEWLINGSSSRIVRVDIDPPVRAWLLIVTPVRLRTLRVSVERPDELIAALGRH
;
A
#
# COMPACT_ATOMS: atom_id res chain seq x y z
N MET A 1 1.58 -10.94 -16.75
CA MET A 1 2.51 -11.80 -15.99
C MET A 1 1.84 -12.22 -14.69
N ALA A 2 1.37 -13.46 -14.57
CA ALA A 2 0.91 -13.98 -13.28
C ALA A 2 2.14 -14.50 -12.54
N LEU A 3 2.65 -13.74 -11.58
CA LEU A 3 3.55 -14.30 -10.56
C LEU A 3 2.71 -15.29 -9.75
N ILE A 4 3.16 -16.55 -9.69
CA ILE A 4 2.40 -17.67 -9.09
C ILE A 4 1.80 -17.25 -7.74
N GLY A 5 0.48 -17.31 -7.61
CA GLY A 5 -0.23 -17.07 -6.34
C GLY A 5 -0.53 -15.61 -5.98
N ILE A 6 -0.14 -14.61 -6.79
CA ILE A 6 -0.70 -13.25 -6.66
C ILE A 6 -2.09 -13.22 -7.31
N THR A 7 -3.13 -12.96 -6.52
CA THR A 7 -4.53 -12.99 -6.98
C THR A 7 -5.26 -11.74 -6.55
N ARG A 8 -6.32 -11.39 -7.28
CA ARG A 8 -7.19 -10.26 -6.92
C ARG A 8 -7.84 -10.48 -5.56
N ARG A 9 -8.34 -11.69 -5.27
CA ARG A 9 -8.96 -12.02 -3.97
C ARG A 9 -7.98 -11.92 -2.79
N GLY A 10 -6.70 -12.22 -3.02
CA GLY A 10 -5.64 -12.10 -2.02
C GLY A 10 -5.08 -10.69 -1.86
N SER A 11 -5.53 -9.72 -2.67
CA SER A 11 -4.96 -8.38 -2.74
C SER A 11 -6.02 -7.33 -2.39
N TYR A 12 -5.79 -6.56 -1.33
CA TYR A 12 -6.76 -5.58 -0.85
C TYR A 12 -6.10 -4.45 -0.04
N VAL A 13 -6.81 -3.33 0.00
CA VAL A 13 -6.61 -2.25 0.94
C VAL A 13 -7.92 -2.10 1.72
N ARG A 14 -7.84 -2.12 3.05
CA ARG A 14 -9.01 -2.03 3.92
C ARG A 14 -8.68 -1.29 5.20
N ILE A 15 -9.63 -0.52 5.71
CA ILE A 15 -9.57 0.01 7.08
C ILE A 15 -10.19 -1.02 8.03
N ASP A 16 -9.44 -1.36 9.06
CA ASP A 16 -9.76 -2.36 10.07
C ASP A 16 -9.63 -1.74 11.47
N GLY A 17 -10.75 -1.20 11.97
CA GLY A 17 -10.74 -0.39 13.18
C GLY A 17 -9.85 0.84 13.01
N ARG A 18 -8.78 0.94 13.80
CA ARG A 18 -7.80 2.05 13.76
C ARG A 18 -6.56 1.76 12.92
N ALA A 19 -6.65 0.84 11.95
CA ALA A 19 -5.51 0.48 11.10
C ALA A 19 -5.88 0.37 9.61
N LEU A 20 -5.01 0.88 8.76
CA LEU A 20 -4.97 0.59 7.33
C LEU A 20 -4.24 -0.74 7.11
N VAL A 21 -4.95 -1.73 6.56
CA VAL A 21 -4.41 -3.05 6.22
C VAL A 21 -4.22 -3.11 4.71
N VAL A 22 -2.99 -3.43 4.31
CA VAL A 22 -2.59 -3.53 2.90
C VAL A 22 -2.05 -4.94 2.67
N ARG A 23 -2.57 -5.62 1.66
CA ARG A 23 -2.12 -6.95 1.28
C ARG A 23 -2.06 -7.10 -0.23
N MET A 24 -1.01 -7.78 -0.70
CA MET A 24 -0.91 -8.27 -2.07
C MET A 24 -0.52 -9.75 -2.02
N SER A 25 -1.52 -10.60 -1.83
CA SER A 25 -1.39 -12.05 -1.62
C SER A 25 -0.28 -12.39 -0.60
N TRP A 26 0.70 -13.19 -1.03
CA TRP A 26 1.91 -13.55 -0.28
C TRP A 26 3.05 -12.54 -0.48
N ALA A 27 2.95 -11.69 -1.50
CA ALA A 27 4.04 -10.81 -1.91
C ALA A 27 4.24 -9.63 -0.96
N PHE A 28 3.17 -9.07 -0.40
CA PHE A 28 3.27 -7.94 0.53
C PHE A 28 2.17 -7.95 1.59
N ARG A 29 2.51 -7.58 2.83
CA ARG A 29 1.53 -7.22 3.85
C ARG A 29 2.05 -6.08 4.75
N ALA A 30 1.15 -5.17 5.11
CA ALA A 30 1.39 -4.14 6.11
C ALA A 30 0.12 -3.89 6.94
N ARG A 31 0.31 -3.50 8.20
CA ARG A 31 -0.73 -2.96 9.07
C ARG A 31 -0.22 -1.63 9.61
N VAL A 32 -0.82 -0.54 9.16
CA VAL A 32 -0.43 0.83 9.48
C VAL A 32 -1.46 1.42 10.43
N PRO A 33 -1.11 1.87 11.64
CA PRO A 33 -2.03 2.62 12.49
C PRO A 33 -2.49 3.89 11.78
N LEU A 34 -3.79 4.20 11.82
CA LEU A 34 -4.31 5.41 11.17
C LEU A 34 -3.71 6.68 11.76
N GLY A 35 -3.43 6.72 13.07
CA GLY A 35 -2.73 7.83 13.69
C GLY A 35 -1.25 7.96 13.31
N SER A 36 -0.71 7.04 12.51
CA SER A 36 0.60 7.19 11.87
C SER A 36 0.49 7.67 10.42
N VAL A 37 -0.72 7.81 9.86
CA VAL A 37 -0.91 8.35 8.52
C VAL A 37 -0.88 9.87 8.60
N THR A 38 0.09 10.50 7.95
CA THR A 38 0.28 11.95 7.97
C THR A 38 -0.20 12.65 6.69
N GLY A 39 -0.52 11.87 5.65
CA GLY A 39 -1.07 12.40 4.41
C GLY A 39 -1.53 11.31 3.47
N ALA A 40 -2.55 11.61 2.67
CA ALA A 40 -3.03 10.76 1.59
C ALA A 40 -3.39 11.64 0.37
N ALA A 41 -2.87 11.32 -0.80
CA ALA A 41 -3.10 12.10 -2.01
C ALA A 41 -3.01 11.23 -3.28
N PRO A 42 -3.62 11.66 -4.40
CA PRO A 42 -3.39 11.03 -5.70
C PRO A 42 -1.89 11.05 -6.05
N ASP A 43 -1.37 9.95 -6.59
CA ASP A 43 0.02 9.85 -7.04
C ASP A 43 0.08 9.83 -8.56
N THR A 44 0.69 10.86 -9.14
CA THR A 44 0.86 11.04 -10.60
C THR A 44 2.23 10.58 -11.10
N ARG A 45 3.09 10.04 -10.22
CA ARG A 45 4.45 9.62 -10.60
C ARG A 45 4.43 8.35 -11.44
N ARG A 46 5.40 8.23 -12.34
CA ARG A 46 5.44 7.18 -13.35
C ARG A 46 5.54 5.75 -12.80
N VAL A 47 4.72 4.91 -13.42
CA VAL A 47 4.59 3.44 -13.38
C VAL A 47 5.71 2.63 -14.03
N TRP A 48 6.69 2.04 -13.34
CA TRP A 48 7.73 1.22 -14.02
C TRP A 48 7.63 -0.29 -13.80
N GLY A 49 6.75 -0.74 -12.90
CA GLY A 49 6.57 -2.16 -12.59
C GLY A 49 5.25 -2.43 -11.88
N TRP A 50 4.85 -3.70 -11.81
CA TRP A 50 3.64 -4.18 -11.14
C TRP A 50 4.01 -5.24 -10.11
N GLY A 51 3.38 -5.23 -8.94
CA GLY A 51 3.77 -6.07 -7.81
C GLY A 51 4.04 -5.25 -6.56
N ALA A 52 5.02 -5.70 -5.80
CA ALA A 52 5.51 -5.03 -4.60
C ALA A 52 6.97 -4.62 -4.80
N HIS A 53 7.20 -3.33 -5.01
CA HIS A 53 8.51 -2.75 -5.33
C HIS A 53 8.82 -1.63 -4.36
N GLY A 54 10.05 -1.52 -3.87
CA GLY A 54 10.35 -0.44 -2.96
C GLY A 54 11.83 -0.21 -2.73
N TRP A 55 12.14 1.02 -2.36
CA TRP A 55 13.50 1.44 -2.04
C TRP A 55 13.46 2.43 -0.88
N ARG A 56 14.38 2.27 0.07
CA ARG A 56 14.49 3.10 1.27
C ARG A 56 13.13 3.33 1.93
N GLY A 57 12.27 2.31 2.01
CA GLY A 57 10.98 2.37 2.69
C GLY A 57 9.85 3.13 2.00
N GLU A 58 10.07 3.63 0.79
CA GLU A 58 8.98 3.93 -0.14
C GLU A 58 8.63 2.66 -0.92
N TRP A 59 7.36 2.27 -0.91
CA TRP A 59 6.88 1.04 -1.55
C TRP A 59 5.70 1.30 -2.46
N LEU A 60 5.80 0.83 -3.70
CA LEU A 60 4.73 0.73 -4.68
C LEU A 60 4.14 -0.67 -4.65
N ILE A 61 2.86 -0.76 -4.27
CA ILE A 61 2.07 -1.99 -4.22
C ILE A 61 0.93 -1.87 -5.22
N ASN A 62 1.05 -2.50 -6.38
CA ASN A 62 0.13 -2.20 -7.47
C ASN A 62 -0.15 -3.39 -8.40
N GLY A 63 -1.42 -3.51 -8.79
CA GLY A 63 -1.87 -4.33 -9.92
C GLY A 63 -2.13 -3.51 -11.18
N SER A 64 -2.11 -2.19 -11.08
CA SER A 64 -2.33 -1.23 -12.18
C SER A 64 -1.29 -0.12 -12.17
N SER A 65 -1.09 0.57 -13.29
CA SER A 65 -0.29 1.80 -13.39
C SER A 65 -1.12 3.07 -13.14
N SER A 66 -2.44 2.94 -12.94
CA SER A 66 -3.38 4.03 -12.71
C SER A 66 -4.06 3.93 -11.34
N ARG A 67 -4.73 5.02 -10.94
CA ARG A 67 -5.48 5.12 -9.67
C ARG A 67 -4.62 4.80 -8.45
N ILE A 68 -3.44 5.41 -8.40
CA ILE A 68 -2.48 5.22 -7.31
C ILE A 68 -2.72 6.30 -6.27
N VAL A 69 -2.80 5.89 -5.01
CA VAL A 69 -2.80 6.78 -3.85
C VAL A 69 -1.45 6.69 -3.17
N ARG A 70 -0.85 7.84 -2.90
CA ARG A 70 0.32 7.97 -2.02
C ARG A 70 -0.18 8.22 -0.59
N VAL A 71 0.30 7.42 0.34
CA VAL A 71 0.03 7.52 1.78
C VAL A 71 1.37 7.71 2.49
N ASP A 72 1.51 8.82 3.22
CA ASP A 72 2.67 9.11 4.04
C ASP A 72 2.45 8.60 5.46
N ILE A 73 3.50 8.01 6.04
CA ILE A 73 3.44 7.25 7.28
C ILE A 73 4.58 7.68 8.20
N ASP A 74 4.22 8.31 9.32
CA ASP A 74 5.13 8.69 10.39
C ASP A 74 4.45 8.51 11.78
N PRO A 75 5.04 7.75 12.73
CA PRO A 75 6.30 7.02 12.60
C PRO A 75 6.19 5.88 11.57
N PRO A 76 7.29 5.56 10.86
CA PRO A 76 7.29 4.49 9.86
C PRO A 76 7.10 3.13 10.50
N VAL A 77 6.40 2.24 9.80
CA VAL A 77 6.03 0.92 10.32
C VAL A 77 6.80 -0.21 9.66
N ARG A 78 6.71 -1.40 10.25
CA ARG A 78 7.20 -2.64 9.62
C ARG A 78 6.15 -3.21 8.66
N ALA A 79 6.57 -3.53 7.46
CA ALA A 79 5.84 -4.35 6.49
C ALA A 79 6.61 -5.64 6.22
N TRP A 80 5.99 -6.58 5.50
CA TRP A 80 6.58 -7.86 5.13
C TRP A 80 6.49 -8.07 3.62
N LEU A 81 7.63 -8.37 3.01
CA LEU A 81 7.79 -8.72 1.62
C LEU A 81 8.01 -10.24 1.50
N LEU A 82 7.38 -10.87 0.50
CA LEU A 82 7.42 -12.32 0.23
C LEU A 82 7.24 -13.18 1.49
N ILE A 83 6.36 -12.76 2.40
CA ILE A 83 6.12 -13.34 3.74
C ILE A 83 7.29 -13.19 4.73
N VAL A 84 8.55 -13.28 4.29
CA VAL A 84 9.71 -13.50 5.16
C VAL A 84 10.61 -12.28 5.38
N THR A 85 10.62 -11.32 4.47
CA THR A 85 11.57 -10.21 4.53
C THR A 85 10.92 -9.00 5.18
N PRO A 86 11.33 -8.59 6.40
CA PRO A 86 10.81 -7.38 7.03
C PRO A 86 11.38 -6.16 6.30
N VAL A 87 10.50 -5.19 6.01
CA VAL A 87 10.88 -3.94 5.35
C VAL A 87 10.27 -2.76 6.11
N ARG A 88 10.95 -1.61 6.07
CA ARG A 88 10.42 -0.36 6.61
C ARG A 88 9.43 0.22 5.61
N LEU A 89 8.32 0.79 6.09
CA LEU A 89 7.33 1.48 5.28
C LEU A 89 7.13 2.89 5.82
N ARG A 90 7.61 3.88 5.06
CA ARG A 90 7.43 5.33 5.32
C ARG A 90 6.46 5.98 4.35
N THR A 91 6.40 5.46 3.12
CA THR A 91 5.52 5.95 2.07
C THR A 91 4.99 4.75 1.32
N LEU A 92 3.67 4.63 1.28
CA LEU A 92 2.97 3.62 0.51
C LEU A 92 2.38 4.29 -0.74
N ARG A 93 2.70 3.76 -1.91
CA ARG A 93 2.01 4.05 -3.16
C ARG A 93 1.19 2.82 -3.49
N VAL A 94 -0.12 2.93 -3.59
CA VAL A 94 -0.99 1.77 -3.78
C VAL A 94 -2.05 2.01 -4.84
N SER A 95 -2.17 1.10 -5.81
CA SER A 95 -3.26 1.16 -6.79
C SER A 95 -4.54 0.61 -6.16
N VAL A 96 -5.62 1.39 -6.19
CA VAL A 96 -6.94 0.98 -5.69
C VAL A 96 -8.02 1.27 -6.71
N GLU A 97 -9.15 0.58 -6.59
CA GLU A 97 -10.26 0.76 -7.53
C GLU A 97 -10.93 2.13 -7.38
N ARG A 98 -11.00 2.63 -6.14
CA ARG A 98 -11.66 3.89 -5.77
C ARG A 98 -10.69 4.77 -4.94
N PRO A 99 -9.80 5.53 -5.60
CA PRO A 99 -8.78 6.31 -4.91
C PRO A 99 -9.36 7.40 -4.02
N ASP A 100 -10.41 8.08 -4.47
CA ASP A 100 -11.03 9.18 -3.73
C ASP A 100 -11.70 8.69 -2.43
N GLU A 101 -12.32 7.51 -2.46
CA GLU A 101 -12.87 6.89 -1.25
C GLU A 101 -11.78 6.57 -0.22
N LEU A 102 -10.62 6.08 -0.67
CA LEU A 102 -9.50 5.79 0.23
C LEU A 102 -8.93 7.09 0.84
N ILE A 103 -8.71 8.11 0.01
CA ILE A 103 -8.19 9.41 0.46
C ILE A 103 -9.15 10.03 1.48
N ALA A 104 -10.45 10.08 1.15
CA ALA A 104 -11.47 10.60 2.06
C ALA A 104 -11.56 9.81 3.36
N ALA A 105 -11.37 8.48 3.32
CA ALA A 105 -11.37 7.66 4.52
C ALA A 105 -10.15 7.89 5.41
N LEU A 106 -8.97 8.12 4.82
CA LEU A 106 -7.74 8.41 5.56
C LEU A 106 -7.72 9.83 6.12
N GLY A 107 -8.33 10.80 5.44
CA GLY A 107 -8.40 12.20 5.92
C GLY A 107 -9.36 12.46 7.09
N ARG A 108 -10.07 11.42 7.58
CA ARG A 108 -10.99 11.51 8.73
C ARG A 108 -10.33 11.15 10.07
N HIS A 109 -9.03 10.89 10.07
CA HIS A 109 -8.26 10.42 11.23
C HIS A 109 -7.03 11.30 11.45
#